data_AF-A0A2R5LPE0-F1
#
_entry.id   AF-A0A2R5LPE0-F1
#
_cell.length_a   1.000
_cell.length_b   1.000
_cell.length_c   1.000
_cell.angle_alpha   90.00
_cell.angle_beta   90.00
_cell.angle_gamma   90.00
#
_symmetry.space_group_name_H-M   'P 1'
#
loop_
_entity.id
_entity.type
_entity.pdbx_description
1 polymer ?
#
loop_
_entity_poly.entity_id
_entity_poly.type
_entity_poly.pdbx_seq_one_letter_code
_entity_poly.pdbx_strand_id
1 'polypeptide(L)'
;MLRPVYAMVLSFLVFGILTRIAVASADDCYVVAPNVVRIGSKETLSVVVEGRRQFVYVTLREALGARTLYAWSDYVTPGASQNVEFILEEDKFRHAVDLKRKSNFYVVLSVECGRESPMETQLLLSPRTAHHIFIQTDKPIYHPKSKVRIRLIALDERLRPLKKVITLQLKSPQGIVVEEHILRPWDTPIFSSEVELREGTMLGDWTIVALHGYKNQQNYTTTFRVDKYVLPRFSVDIKTEKPYILEDTESVEVSATAKFVNKQNVQGHVIFRFGVRNLTGQIQWIGSRTEPKQLKYGTAKFTLKKGDLHGNYSNERWLSLHRTHARLVVEANVIEDATGAKESELFDQCVFSTSPYVISLEDNQRTFKPGVHIYILAKVSHLTGYPAKGVPLTIETSVSNATDTVKETNNNGLASFHVEIPGRTSPVITVKIKTASGSLPAEQQAIATMRLEPYNTPDDGFIAIQRNDPKFPAKVGEEYNAVLLTNVGDHQMVAYYTVISKGRVILTAKIEEGTLQKSISFRVTEDMVPNFRVVAFAKVRYNGTGAVTVLSDSV
;
A
#
# COMPACT_ATOMS: atom_id res chain seq x y z
N MET A 1 37.44 -20.63 -66.41
CA MET A 1 37.62 -20.17 -67.81
C MET A 1 36.77 -18.93 -68.04
N LEU A 2 37.21 -18.03 -68.94
CA LEU A 2 36.45 -17.14 -69.83
C LEU A 2 35.08 -16.51 -69.40
N ARG A 3 35.03 -15.17 -69.49
CA ARG A 3 33.85 -14.33 -69.84
C ARG A 3 33.72 -14.27 -71.41
N PRO A 4 32.90 -13.40 -72.06
CA PRO A 4 31.64 -12.70 -71.71
C PRO A 4 30.48 -13.32 -72.54
N VAL A 5 29.44 -12.72 -73.16
CA VAL A 5 28.81 -11.37 -73.41
C VAL A 5 27.28 -11.63 -73.58
N TYR A 6 26.31 -10.73 -73.77
CA TYR A 6 26.19 -9.28 -74.09
C TYR A 6 25.29 -8.61 -73.01
N ALA A 7 25.24 -7.29 -72.75
CA ALA A 7 25.07 -6.06 -73.54
C ALA A 7 23.63 -5.78 -74.04
N MET A 8 22.98 -4.76 -73.45
CA MET A 8 21.75 -4.12 -73.93
C MET A 8 21.87 -2.59 -73.76
N VAL A 9 21.14 -1.81 -74.58
CA VAL A 9 21.41 -0.39 -74.87
C VAL A 9 20.58 0.58 -74.03
N LEU A 10 21.08 1.81 -73.87
CA LEU A 10 20.43 2.96 -73.24
C LEU A 10 19.02 3.25 -73.79
N SER A 11 18.12 3.70 -72.91
CA SER A 11 17.53 5.05 -73.03
C SER A 11 16.92 5.52 -71.69
N PHE A 12 16.85 6.83 -71.48
CA PHE A 12 16.19 7.44 -70.32
C PHE A 12 14.70 7.69 -70.60
N LEU A 13 13.86 7.56 -69.58
CA LEU A 13 12.60 8.29 -69.50
C LEU A 13 12.33 8.70 -68.05
N VAL A 14 12.58 9.98 -67.74
CA VAL A 14 12.33 10.54 -66.40
C VAL A 14 10.86 10.90 -66.28
N PHE A 15 10.08 10.06 -65.61
CA PHE A 15 8.75 10.44 -65.13
C PHE A 15 8.81 10.80 -63.65
N GLY A 16 8.95 12.10 -63.38
CA GLY A 16 8.93 12.66 -62.03
C GLY A 16 7.53 12.68 -61.42
N ILE A 17 6.98 11.50 -61.10
CA ILE A 17 5.80 11.42 -60.24
C ILE A 17 6.26 11.68 -58.80
N LEU A 18 6.01 12.90 -58.33
CA LEU A 18 6.06 13.23 -56.91
C LEU A 18 4.89 12.54 -56.18
N THR A 19 5.02 11.23 -55.97
CA THR A 19 4.26 10.53 -54.96
C THR A 19 4.61 11.16 -53.62
N ARG A 20 3.76 12.09 -53.15
CA ARG A 20 3.73 12.44 -51.73
C ARG A 20 3.47 11.14 -50.99
N ILE A 21 4.52 10.58 -50.37
CA ILE A 21 4.37 9.57 -49.34
C ILE A 21 3.79 10.31 -48.12
N ALA A 22 2.48 10.58 -48.20
CA ALA A 22 1.68 10.81 -47.03
C ALA A 22 1.76 9.51 -46.23
N VAL A 23 2.60 9.51 -45.19
CA VAL A 23 2.59 8.46 -44.18
C VAL A 23 1.26 8.62 -43.45
N ALA A 24 0.21 8.03 -44.02
CA ALA A 24 -1.06 7.86 -43.36
C ALA A 24 -0.77 6.98 -42.14
N SER A 25 -0.74 7.60 -40.95
CA SER A 25 -0.68 6.85 -39.71
C SER A 25 -1.85 5.88 -39.71
N ALA A 26 -1.57 4.58 -39.68
CA ALA A 26 -2.59 3.54 -39.69
C ALA A 26 -3.65 3.83 -38.62
N ASP A 27 -4.91 3.56 -38.94
CA ASP A 27 -5.98 3.66 -37.96
C ASP A 27 -5.74 2.62 -36.87
N ASP A 28 -5.32 3.11 -35.71
CA ASP A 28 -4.90 2.31 -34.57
C ASP A 28 -5.66 2.76 -33.32
N CYS A 29 -5.71 1.88 -32.32
CA CYS A 29 -6.60 2.00 -31.17
C CYS A 29 -5.95 1.33 -29.95
N TYR A 30 -6.04 2.01 -28.80
CA TYR A 30 -5.46 1.58 -27.53
C TYR A 30 -6.51 1.72 -26.44
N VAL A 31 -6.59 0.73 -25.56
CA VAL A 31 -7.56 0.69 -24.47
C VAL A 31 -6.82 0.40 -23.17
N VAL A 32 -6.87 1.33 -22.23
CA VAL A 32 -6.34 1.15 -20.86
C VAL A 32 -7.51 0.87 -19.94
N ALA A 33 -7.58 -0.35 -19.41
CA ALA A 33 -8.65 -0.82 -18.53
C ALA A 33 -8.08 -1.38 -17.21
N PRO A 34 -8.84 -1.34 -16.11
CA PRO A 34 -8.41 -1.94 -14.84
C PRO A 34 -8.34 -3.46 -14.96
N ASN A 35 -7.29 -4.07 -14.42
CA ASN A 35 -7.12 -5.53 -14.41
C ASN A 35 -8.16 -6.27 -13.55
N VAL A 36 -8.79 -5.56 -12.62
CA VAL A 36 -9.90 -6.05 -11.78
C VAL A 36 -11.07 -5.08 -11.88
N VAL A 37 -12.22 -5.57 -12.31
CA VAL A 37 -13.49 -4.82 -12.37
C VAL A 37 -14.37 -5.21 -11.18
N ARG A 38 -14.89 -4.24 -10.43
CA ARG A 38 -15.70 -4.51 -9.24
C ARG A 38 -17.19 -4.33 -9.51
N ILE A 39 -18.00 -5.30 -9.11
CA ILE A 39 -19.46 -5.21 -9.17
C ILE A 39 -19.92 -4.00 -8.32
N GLY A 40 -20.90 -3.24 -8.82
CA GLY A 40 -21.54 -2.13 -8.11
C GLY A 40 -20.67 -0.91 -7.79
N SER A 41 -19.43 -0.84 -8.30
CA SER A 41 -18.50 0.29 -8.14
C SER A 41 -18.33 1.05 -9.45
N LYS A 42 -17.94 2.33 -9.41
CA LYS A 42 -17.57 3.06 -10.63
C LYS A 42 -16.12 2.77 -11.03
N GLU A 43 -15.93 2.18 -12.18
CA GLU A 43 -14.61 1.99 -12.78
C GLU A 43 -14.42 2.98 -13.94
N THR A 44 -13.16 3.22 -14.34
CA THR A 44 -12.83 4.02 -15.54
C THR A 44 -11.95 3.20 -16.46
N LEU A 45 -12.28 3.15 -17.75
CA LEU A 45 -11.35 2.78 -18.81
C LEU A 45 -11.06 4.01 -19.69
N SER A 46 -9.98 3.98 -20.45
CA SER A 46 -9.55 5.06 -21.35
C SER A 46 -9.30 4.49 -22.73
N VAL A 47 -9.86 5.15 -23.76
CA VAL A 47 -9.62 4.82 -25.17
C VAL A 47 -8.84 5.94 -25.83
N VAL A 48 -7.83 5.57 -26.63
CA VAL A 48 -7.07 6.50 -27.48
C VAL A 48 -7.02 5.93 -28.90
N VAL A 49 -7.14 6.80 -29.89
CA VAL A 49 -7.07 6.42 -31.32
C VAL A 49 -5.97 7.19 -32.06
N GLU A 50 -5.50 6.61 -33.15
CA GLU A 50 -4.56 7.19 -34.12
C GLU A 50 -5.19 7.16 -35.53
N GLY A 51 -4.54 7.81 -36.51
CA GLY A 51 -5.12 7.94 -37.85
C GLY A 51 -6.18 9.02 -37.90
N ARG A 52 -7.42 8.66 -38.26
CA ARG A 52 -8.58 9.58 -38.33
C ARG A 52 -9.48 9.50 -37.10
N ARG A 53 -10.54 10.31 -37.06
CA ARG A 53 -11.64 10.16 -36.08
C ARG A 53 -12.34 8.82 -36.32
N GLN A 54 -12.30 7.92 -35.34
CA GLN A 54 -12.87 6.57 -35.43
C GLN A 54 -14.17 6.50 -34.62
N PHE A 55 -15.15 5.73 -35.10
CA PHE A 55 -16.22 5.25 -34.22
C PHE A 55 -15.65 4.14 -33.33
N VAL A 56 -15.95 4.21 -32.04
CA VAL A 56 -15.53 3.23 -31.04
C VAL A 56 -16.79 2.63 -30.39
N TYR A 57 -16.84 1.31 -30.28
CA TYR A 57 -17.85 0.60 -29.50
C TYR A 57 -17.15 -0.29 -28.47
N VAL A 58 -17.44 -0.06 -27.20
CA VAL A 58 -16.88 -0.78 -26.04
C VAL A 58 -17.98 -1.61 -25.41
N THR A 59 -17.75 -2.90 -25.23
CA THR A 59 -18.66 -3.78 -24.48
C THR A 59 -17.93 -4.59 -23.41
N LEU A 60 -18.65 -4.89 -22.33
CA LEU A 60 -18.23 -5.86 -21.31
C LEU A 60 -19.26 -6.98 -21.29
N ARG A 61 -18.83 -8.22 -21.54
CA ARG A 61 -19.69 -9.42 -21.63
C ARG A 61 -19.26 -10.50 -20.64
N GLU A 62 -20.18 -11.34 -20.20
CA GLU A 62 -19.88 -12.48 -19.32
C GLU A 62 -18.90 -13.46 -20.01
N ALA A 63 -17.80 -13.87 -19.37
CA ALA A 63 -16.82 -14.75 -20.04
C ALA A 63 -17.34 -16.19 -20.30
N LEU A 64 -18.44 -16.57 -19.64
CA LEU A 64 -19.09 -17.89 -19.77
C LEU A 64 -20.50 -17.79 -20.40
N GLY A 65 -20.83 -16.65 -21.04
CA GLY A 65 -22.16 -16.39 -21.59
C GLY A 65 -22.15 -15.38 -22.74
N ALA A 66 -23.31 -15.19 -23.37
CA ALA A 66 -23.48 -14.22 -24.46
C ALA A 66 -23.97 -12.84 -23.98
N ARG A 67 -24.07 -12.61 -22.67
CA ARG A 67 -24.77 -11.44 -22.12
C ARG A 67 -23.86 -10.23 -21.97
N THR A 68 -24.26 -9.13 -22.60
CA THR A 68 -23.66 -7.81 -22.41
C THR A 68 -24.06 -7.22 -21.04
N LEU A 69 -23.05 -6.95 -20.22
CA LEU A 69 -23.16 -6.36 -18.88
C LEU A 69 -23.08 -4.83 -18.93
N TYR A 70 -22.28 -4.27 -19.84
CA TYR A 70 -22.18 -2.84 -20.13
C TYR A 70 -21.82 -2.63 -21.61
N ALA A 71 -22.27 -1.51 -22.17
CA ALA A 71 -21.96 -1.09 -23.53
C ALA A 71 -21.88 0.45 -23.59
N TRP A 72 -20.98 0.97 -24.42
CA TRP A 72 -20.80 2.41 -24.69
C TRP A 72 -20.27 2.62 -26.11
N SER A 73 -20.67 3.68 -26.78
CA SER A 73 -20.12 4.08 -28.09
C SER A 73 -20.04 5.60 -28.24
N ASP A 74 -18.98 6.06 -28.93
CA ASP A 74 -18.82 7.44 -29.40
C ASP A 74 -17.75 7.52 -30.50
N TYR A 75 -17.61 8.68 -31.15
CA TYR A 75 -16.58 8.97 -32.15
C TYR A 75 -15.36 9.68 -31.54
N VAL A 76 -14.36 8.89 -31.13
CA VAL A 76 -13.10 9.38 -30.53
C VAL A 76 -12.21 10.05 -31.58
N THR A 77 -11.63 11.19 -31.23
CA THR A 77 -10.68 11.96 -32.06
C THR A 77 -9.23 11.67 -31.69
N PRO A 78 -8.31 11.50 -32.66
CA PRO A 78 -6.88 11.32 -32.39
C PRO A 78 -6.27 12.42 -31.51
N GLY A 79 -5.25 12.05 -30.74
CA GLY A 79 -4.52 12.95 -29.83
C GLY A 79 -5.18 13.16 -28.47
N ALA A 80 -6.51 13.10 -28.37
CA ALA A 80 -7.23 13.12 -27.11
C ALA A 80 -7.58 11.70 -26.62
N SER A 81 -7.56 11.49 -25.30
CA SER A 81 -8.12 10.27 -24.69
C SER A 81 -9.59 10.44 -24.36
N GLN A 82 -10.41 9.42 -24.66
CA GLN A 82 -11.76 9.33 -24.15
C GLN A 82 -11.80 8.44 -22.90
N ASN A 83 -11.90 9.05 -21.73
CA ASN A 83 -12.25 8.34 -20.49
C ASN A 83 -13.72 7.91 -20.56
N VAL A 84 -14.00 6.65 -20.21
CA VAL A 84 -15.34 6.06 -20.16
C VAL A 84 -15.58 5.56 -18.73
N GLU A 85 -16.54 6.17 -18.03
CA GLU A 85 -16.99 5.69 -16.72
C GLU A 85 -18.06 4.61 -16.87
N PHE A 86 -17.92 3.51 -16.12
CA PHE A 86 -18.86 2.41 -16.16
C PHE A 86 -19.12 1.80 -14.78
N ILE A 87 -20.25 1.11 -14.64
CA ILE A 87 -20.65 0.34 -13.46
C ILE A 87 -21.17 -1.00 -13.96
N LEU A 88 -20.67 -2.11 -13.39
CA LEU A 88 -21.30 -3.41 -13.56
C LEU A 88 -22.33 -3.62 -12.45
N GLU A 89 -23.59 -3.29 -12.74
CA GLU A 89 -24.67 -3.30 -11.74
C GLU A 89 -24.99 -4.70 -11.21
N GLU A 90 -25.29 -4.73 -9.90
CA GLU A 90 -25.50 -5.96 -9.12
C GLU A 90 -26.74 -6.75 -9.55
N ASP A 91 -27.72 -6.10 -10.17
CA ASP A 91 -28.95 -6.73 -10.63
C ASP A 91 -28.69 -7.72 -11.77
N LYS A 92 -27.74 -7.39 -12.66
CA LYS A 92 -27.35 -8.24 -13.78
C LYS A 92 -26.83 -9.58 -13.27
N PHE A 93 -26.09 -9.61 -12.17
CA PHE A 93 -25.52 -10.84 -11.60
C PHE A 93 -26.49 -11.64 -10.71
N ARG A 94 -27.74 -11.21 -10.48
CA ARG A 94 -28.68 -11.90 -9.55
C ARG A 94 -28.79 -13.42 -9.80
N HIS A 95 -28.89 -13.81 -11.06
CA HIS A 95 -29.00 -15.21 -11.52
C HIS A 95 -27.64 -15.89 -11.79
N ALA A 96 -26.53 -15.16 -11.74
CA ALA A 96 -25.21 -15.76 -11.90
C ALA A 96 -24.92 -16.72 -10.74
N VAL A 97 -24.27 -17.84 -11.07
CA VAL A 97 -23.88 -18.91 -10.13
C VAL A 97 -23.18 -18.31 -8.91
N ASP A 98 -23.47 -18.87 -7.72
CA ASP A 98 -23.06 -18.30 -6.45
C ASP A 98 -21.54 -18.05 -6.39
N LEU A 99 -21.14 -16.76 -6.44
CA LEU A 99 -19.75 -16.29 -6.56
C LEU A 99 -18.87 -16.63 -5.34
N LYS A 100 -19.42 -17.39 -4.38
CA LYS A 100 -18.73 -17.97 -3.22
C LYS A 100 -17.83 -19.17 -3.57
N ARG A 101 -17.96 -19.78 -4.76
CA ARG A 101 -16.99 -20.79 -5.21
C ARG A 101 -15.61 -20.14 -5.32
N LYS A 102 -14.55 -20.86 -4.92
CA LYS A 102 -13.13 -20.40 -4.97
C LYS A 102 -12.56 -20.21 -6.40
N SER A 103 -13.43 -20.14 -7.41
CA SER A 103 -13.09 -19.88 -8.81
C SER A 103 -13.01 -18.38 -9.06
N ASN A 104 -11.95 -17.92 -9.73
CA ASN A 104 -11.95 -16.58 -10.31
C ASN A 104 -13.04 -16.46 -11.37
N PHE A 105 -13.78 -15.35 -11.36
CA PHE A 105 -14.77 -15.01 -12.38
C PHE A 105 -14.19 -13.94 -13.29
N TYR A 106 -14.60 -13.93 -14.56
CA TYR A 106 -14.04 -13.04 -15.57
C TYR A 106 -15.15 -12.39 -16.41
N VAL A 107 -14.88 -11.18 -16.88
CA VAL A 107 -15.66 -10.51 -17.94
C VAL A 107 -14.74 -10.29 -19.13
N VAL A 108 -15.26 -10.47 -20.34
CA VAL A 108 -14.54 -10.12 -21.57
C VAL A 108 -14.84 -8.65 -21.85
N LEU A 109 -13.79 -7.82 -21.86
CA LEU A 109 -13.80 -6.51 -22.48
C LEU A 109 -13.58 -6.72 -23.97
N SER A 110 -14.45 -6.15 -24.79
CA SER A 110 -14.42 -6.24 -26.26
C SER A 110 -14.56 -4.83 -26.83
N VAL A 111 -13.63 -4.40 -27.67
CA VAL A 111 -13.61 -3.04 -28.23
C VAL A 111 -13.42 -3.07 -29.74
N GLU A 112 -14.40 -2.51 -30.44
CA GLU A 112 -14.40 -2.29 -31.89
C GLU A 112 -13.98 -0.84 -32.16
N CYS A 113 -12.91 -0.63 -32.92
CA CYS A 113 -12.40 0.70 -33.27
C CYS A 113 -11.52 0.62 -34.52
N GLY A 114 -12.04 1.14 -35.65
CA GLY A 114 -11.33 1.30 -36.94
C GLY A 114 -10.94 0.02 -37.69
N ARG A 115 -10.77 -1.10 -36.98
CA ARG A 115 -10.30 -2.41 -37.48
C ARG A 115 -11.46 -3.33 -37.87
N GLU A 116 -11.16 -4.33 -38.68
CA GLU A 116 -12.12 -5.37 -39.12
C GLU A 116 -12.53 -6.35 -38.02
N SER A 117 -11.80 -6.40 -36.90
CA SER A 117 -12.06 -7.32 -35.78
C SER A 117 -11.94 -6.63 -34.40
N PRO A 118 -12.77 -7.04 -33.41
CA PRO A 118 -12.72 -6.48 -32.06
C PRO A 118 -11.43 -6.87 -31.32
N MET A 119 -10.93 -5.95 -30.50
CA MET A 119 -9.87 -6.21 -29.54
C MET A 119 -10.50 -6.76 -28.25
N GLU A 120 -10.18 -8.01 -27.89
CA GLU A 120 -10.74 -8.67 -26.70
C GLU A 120 -9.70 -8.98 -25.62
N THR A 121 -10.10 -8.85 -24.35
CA THR A 121 -9.29 -9.27 -23.19
C THR A 121 -10.17 -9.68 -22.01
N GLN A 122 -9.66 -10.56 -21.13
CA GLN A 122 -10.36 -11.00 -19.92
C GLN A 122 -9.93 -10.17 -18.70
N LEU A 123 -10.88 -9.52 -18.05
CA LEU A 123 -10.68 -8.77 -16.80
C LEU A 123 -11.23 -9.60 -15.63
N LEU A 124 -10.54 -9.58 -14.48
CA LEU A 124 -10.98 -10.28 -13.28
C LEU A 124 -12.22 -9.60 -12.68
N LEU A 125 -13.30 -10.33 -12.46
CA LEU A 125 -14.52 -9.83 -11.86
C LEU A 125 -14.48 -10.02 -10.33
N SER A 126 -14.52 -8.91 -9.59
CA SER A 126 -14.55 -8.88 -8.13
C SER A 126 -15.99 -8.67 -7.62
N PRO A 127 -16.53 -9.57 -6.77
CA PRO A 127 -17.77 -9.30 -6.03
C PRO A 127 -17.57 -8.32 -4.86
N ARG A 128 -16.32 -7.95 -4.53
CA ARG A 128 -16.00 -6.88 -3.56
C ARG A 128 -15.98 -5.53 -4.26
N THR A 129 -16.84 -4.61 -3.81
CA THR A 129 -16.88 -3.20 -4.21
C THR A 129 -15.64 -2.43 -3.74
N ALA A 130 -15.38 -1.26 -4.34
CA ALA A 130 -14.36 -0.30 -3.93
C ALA A 130 -14.83 0.69 -2.84
N HIS A 131 -15.96 0.41 -2.17
CA HIS A 131 -16.53 1.34 -1.19
C HIS A 131 -15.79 1.28 0.16
N HIS A 132 -15.88 2.35 0.94
CA HIS A 132 -15.20 2.48 2.23
C HIS A 132 -16.22 2.74 3.33
N ILE A 133 -16.39 1.80 4.26
CA ILE A 133 -17.30 1.93 5.40
C ILE A 133 -16.48 1.91 6.69
N PHE A 134 -16.60 2.97 7.47
CA PHE A 134 -15.95 3.14 8.76
C PHE A 134 -17.00 3.08 9.86
N ILE A 135 -16.77 2.26 10.88
CA ILE A 135 -17.64 2.12 12.05
C ILE A 135 -16.84 2.43 13.31
N GLN A 136 -17.32 3.38 14.11
CA GLN A 136 -16.67 3.84 15.34
C GLN A 136 -17.66 3.79 16.50
N THR A 137 -17.18 3.37 17.67
CA THR A 137 -17.88 3.55 18.95
C THR A 137 -17.25 4.71 19.74
N ASP A 138 -17.99 5.35 20.65
CA ASP A 138 -17.40 6.40 21.52
C ASP A 138 -16.40 5.83 22.54
N LYS A 139 -16.49 4.53 22.86
CA LYS A 139 -15.61 3.81 23.79
C LYS A 139 -15.31 2.39 23.29
N PRO A 140 -14.18 1.78 23.67
CA PRO A 140 -13.91 0.36 23.41
C PRO A 140 -14.55 -0.57 24.46
N ILE A 141 -14.90 -0.04 25.64
CA ILE A 141 -15.48 -0.79 26.77
C ILE A 141 -16.71 -0.04 27.28
N TYR A 142 -17.76 -0.80 27.59
CA TYR A 142 -19.02 -0.36 28.17
C TYR A 142 -19.44 -1.26 29.33
N HIS A 143 -20.47 -0.84 30.06
CA HIS A 143 -21.03 -1.57 31.18
C HIS A 143 -22.55 -1.74 31.00
N PRO A 144 -23.21 -2.70 31.68
CA PRO A 144 -24.67 -2.73 31.74
C PRO A 144 -25.24 -1.35 32.14
N LYS A 145 -26.38 -0.96 31.56
CA LYS A 145 -26.98 0.39 31.63
C LYS A 145 -26.21 1.52 30.89
N SER A 146 -25.13 1.21 30.17
CA SER A 146 -24.46 2.19 29.29
C SER A 146 -25.19 2.35 27.96
N LYS A 147 -25.12 3.56 27.38
CA LYS A 147 -25.48 3.81 25.97
C LYS A 147 -24.23 3.70 25.10
N VAL A 148 -24.27 2.81 24.11
CA VAL A 148 -23.23 2.63 23.09
C VAL A 148 -23.51 3.61 21.96
N ARG A 149 -22.64 4.62 21.77
CA ARG A 149 -22.78 5.57 20.67
C ARG A 149 -22.04 5.03 19.45
N ILE A 150 -22.79 4.66 18.41
CA ILE A 150 -22.27 4.12 17.16
C ILE A 150 -22.30 5.22 16.11
N ARG A 151 -21.15 5.46 15.47
CA ARG A 151 -21.02 6.33 14.30
C ARG A 151 -20.62 5.49 13.09
N LEU A 152 -21.31 5.68 11.97
CA LEU A 152 -20.98 5.02 10.70
C LEU A 152 -20.84 6.06 9.59
N ILE A 153 -19.74 5.96 8.84
CA ILE A 153 -19.45 6.80 7.68
C ILE A 153 -19.26 5.85 6.49
N ALA A 154 -20.03 6.05 5.41
CA ALA A 154 -19.99 5.18 4.24
C ALA A 154 -19.77 5.98 2.96
N LEU A 155 -18.70 5.64 2.24
CA LEU A 155 -18.20 6.38 1.10
C LEU A 155 -18.10 5.51 -0.16
N ASP A 156 -18.30 6.14 -1.32
CA ASP A 156 -18.05 5.56 -2.64
C ASP A 156 -16.55 5.53 -3.00
N GLU A 157 -16.23 5.06 -4.21
CA GLU A 157 -14.84 4.93 -4.71
C GLU A 157 -14.11 6.28 -4.87
N ARG A 158 -14.86 7.40 -4.81
CA ARG A 158 -14.37 8.78 -4.85
C ARG A 158 -14.40 9.46 -3.48
N LEU A 159 -14.59 8.69 -2.41
CA LEU A 159 -14.68 9.17 -1.02
C LEU A 159 -15.87 10.13 -0.76
N ARG A 160 -16.94 10.03 -1.55
CA ARG A 160 -18.19 10.81 -1.40
C ARG A 160 -19.29 9.95 -0.75
N PRO A 161 -20.38 10.52 -0.20
CA PRO A 161 -21.42 9.75 0.47
C PRO A 161 -22.03 8.62 -0.40
N LEU A 162 -22.05 7.40 0.14
CA LEU A 162 -22.40 6.19 -0.62
C LEU A 162 -23.89 6.15 -1.01
N LYS A 163 -24.17 5.96 -2.31
CA LYS A 163 -25.54 5.86 -2.88
C LYS A 163 -26.06 4.41 -2.98
N LYS A 164 -25.74 3.57 -2.00
CA LYS A 164 -26.18 2.16 -1.87
C LYS A 164 -26.56 1.90 -0.41
N VAL A 165 -27.56 1.04 -0.19
CA VAL A 165 -28.08 0.70 1.15
C VAL A 165 -27.04 -0.11 1.93
N ILE A 166 -26.99 0.08 3.25
CA ILE A 166 -26.18 -0.74 4.18
C ILE A 166 -27.12 -1.37 5.22
N THR A 167 -26.87 -2.62 5.58
CA THR A 167 -27.55 -3.29 6.70
C THR A 167 -26.60 -3.35 7.89
N LEU A 168 -26.86 -2.56 8.93
CA LEU A 168 -26.04 -2.52 10.14
C LEU A 168 -26.62 -3.47 11.20
N GLN A 169 -25.87 -4.50 11.58
CA GLN A 169 -26.25 -5.48 12.61
C GLN A 169 -25.42 -5.30 13.88
N LEU A 170 -26.06 -5.27 15.04
CA LEU A 170 -25.40 -5.47 16.34
C LEU A 170 -25.50 -6.94 16.75
N LYS A 171 -24.38 -7.55 17.14
CA LYS A 171 -24.29 -8.96 17.52
C LYS A 171 -23.76 -9.14 18.94
N SER A 172 -24.39 -10.03 19.69
CA SER A 172 -23.95 -10.45 21.02
C SER A 172 -22.63 -11.24 20.97
N PRO A 173 -21.98 -11.51 22.13
CA PRO A 173 -20.78 -12.34 22.21
C PRO A 173 -21.00 -13.79 21.76
N GLN A 174 -22.25 -14.21 21.55
CA GLN A 174 -22.64 -15.52 21.00
C GLN A 174 -22.86 -15.46 19.47
N GLY A 175 -22.61 -14.31 18.81
CA GLY A 175 -22.82 -14.10 17.38
C GLY A 175 -24.27 -13.85 16.96
N ILE A 176 -25.21 -13.83 17.90
CA ILE A 176 -26.64 -13.62 17.66
C ILE A 176 -26.89 -12.15 17.35
N VAL A 177 -27.58 -11.84 16.24
CA VAL A 177 -28.04 -10.47 15.92
C VAL A 177 -29.13 -10.07 16.92
N VAL A 178 -28.93 -8.97 17.64
CA VAL A 178 -29.93 -8.43 18.59
C VAL A 178 -30.71 -7.25 18.03
N GLU A 179 -30.13 -6.54 17.06
CA GLU A 179 -30.68 -5.31 16.48
C GLU A 179 -30.13 -5.15 15.05
N GLU A 180 -30.96 -4.66 14.14
CA GLU A 180 -30.62 -4.42 12.74
C GLU A 180 -31.21 -3.08 12.28
N HIS A 181 -30.42 -2.29 11.55
CA HIS A 181 -30.85 -1.04 10.94
C HIS A 181 -30.55 -1.03 9.43
N ILE A 182 -31.52 -0.56 8.64
CA ILE A 182 -31.35 -0.36 7.19
C ILE A 182 -31.01 1.11 6.94
N LEU A 183 -29.78 1.37 6.48
CA LEU A 183 -29.20 2.71 6.37
C LEU A 183 -29.19 3.23 4.93
N ARG A 184 -29.34 4.55 4.78
CA ARG A 184 -29.31 5.29 3.51
C ARG A 184 -28.25 6.40 3.56
N PRO A 185 -26.97 6.11 3.27
CA PRO A 185 -25.88 7.05 3.51
C PRO A 185 -25.89 8.31 2.63
N TRP A 186 -26.75 8.36 1.60
CA TRP A 186 -26.96 9.57 0.82
C TRP A 186 -27.93 10.56 1.49
N ASP A 187 -28.86 10.07 2.33
CA ASP A 187 -29.76 10.88 3.14
C ASP A 187 -29.04 11.32 4.44
N THR A 188 -28.23 10.43 5.04
CA THR A 188 -27.38 10.72 6.21
C THR A 188 -25.93 10.23 5.99
N PRO A 189 -25.03 11.07 5.43
CA PRO A 189 -23.61 10.73 5.17
C PRO A 189 -22.80 10.28 6.39
N ILE A 190 -23.21 10.76 7.56
CA ILE A 190 -22.73 10.32 8.86
C ILE A 190 -23.94 9.81 9.62
N PHE A 191 -24.10 8.49 9.69
CA PHE A 191 -25.11 7.86 10.53
C PHE A 191 -24.62 7.84 11.99
N SER A 192 -25.54 8.07 12.92
CA SER A 192 -25.30 7.99 14.36
C SER A 192 -26.47 7.26 15.02
N SER A 193 -26.18 6.33 15.93
CA SER A 193 -27.17 5.62 16.76
C SER A 193 -26.72 5.54 18.22
N GLU A 194 -27.66 5.45 19.14
CA GLU A 194 -27.40 5.13 20.55
C GLU A 194 -28.13 3.84 20.94
N VAL A 195 -27.39 2.79 21.27
CA VAL A 195 -27.97 1.51 21.73
C VAL A 195 -27.83 1.41 23.25
N GLU A 196 -28.94 1.23 23.97
CA GLU A 196 -28.94 1.16 25.43
C GLU A 196 -28.82 -0.29 25.94
N LEU A 197 -27.70 -0.59 26.60
CA LEU A 197 -27.43 -1.91 27.17
C LEU A 197 -28.27 -2.13 28.43
N ARG A 198 -29.09 -3.19 28.46
CA ARG A 198 -29.92 -3.54 29.64
C ARG A 198 -29.06 -4.09 30.79
N GLU A 199 -29.62 -4.17 31.99
CA GLU A 199 -28.93 -4.71 33.17
C GLU A 199 -28.47 -6.17 32.98
N GLY A 200 -29.33 -7.02 32.40
CA GLY A 200 -29.03 -8.41 32.05
C GLY A 200 -28.28 -8.58 30.71
N THR A 201 -27.54 -7.58 30.24
CA THR A 201 -26.75 -7.70 28.99
C THR A 201 -25.61 -8.69 29.17
N MET A 202 -25.41 -9.58 28.18
CA MET A 202 -24.29 -10.53 28.17
C MET A 202 -22.95 -9.80 28.21
N LEU A 203 -22.09 -10.18 29.15
CA LEU A 203 -20.70 -9.70 29.20
C LEU A 203 -19.86 -10.39 28.11
N GLY A 204 -18.79 -9.74 27.67
CA GLY A 204 -17.90 -10.20 26.60
C GLY A 204 -17.85 -9.24 25.41
N ASP A 205 -17.31 -9.71 24.29
CA ASP A 205 -17.06 -8.89 23.09
C ASP A 205 -18.28 -8.86 22.16
N TRP A 206 -18.91 -7.70 22.06
CA TRP A 206 -19.99 -7.40 21.12
C TRP A 206 -19.42 -6.95 19.77
N THR A 207 -20.09 -7.32 18.68
CA THR A 207 -19.63 -7.02 17.32
C THR A 207 -20.67 -6.23 16.55
N ILE A 208 -20.28 -5.08 16.02
CA ILE A 208 -21.08 -4.28 15.08
C ILE A 208 -20.62 -4.63 13.67
N VAL A 209 -21.55 -4.99 12.79
CA VAL A 209 -21.30 -5.47 11.43
C VAL A 209 -22.12 -4.65 10.43
N ALA A 210 -21.46 -3.86 9.58
CA ALA A 210 -22.09 -3.26 8.41
C ALA A 210 -21.98 -4.21 7.22
N LEU A 211 -23.10 -4.79 6.80
CA LEU A 211 -23.22 -5.62 5.60
C LEU A 211 -23.52 -4.75 4.37
N HIS A 212 -22.84 -5.03 3.28
CA HIS A 212 -22.87 -4.24 2.05
C HIS A 212 -22.49 -5.07 0.81
N GLY A 213 -22.73 -4.51 -0.37
CA GLY A 213 -22.27 -5.01 -1.66
C GLY A 213 -23.07 -6.19 -2.19
N TYR A 214 -22.56 -6.82 -3.25
CA TYR A 214 -23.28 -7.88 -3.95
C TYR A 214 -23.72 -9.00 -2.98
N LYS A 215 -25.04 -9.22 -2.89
CA LYS A 215 -25.69 -10.18 -1.99
C LYS A 215 -25.27 -10.01 -0.50
N ASN A 216 -24.98 -8.79 -0.06
CA ASN A 216 -24.51 -8.44 1.28
C ASN A 216 -23.24 -9.21 1.73
N GLN A 217 -22.38 -9.60 0.78
CA GLN A 217 -21.21 -10.44 1.04
C GLN A 217 -19.97 -9.69 1.54
N GLN A 218 -19.96 -8.35 1.50
CA GLN A 218 -18.93 -7.55 2.17
C GLN A 218 -19.40 -7.17 3.57
N ASN A 219 -18.51 -7.31 4.54
CA ASN A 219 -18.71 -6.85 5.90
C ASN A 219 -17.58 -5.91 6.33
N TYR A 220 -17.95 -4.85 7.04
CA TYR A 220 -17.03 -4.01 7.81
C TYR A 220 -17.41 -4.18 9.28
N THR A 221 -16.44 -4.40 10.15
CA THR A 221 -16.68 -4.82 11.52
C THR A 221 -15.90 -3.98 12.52
N THR A 222 -16.54 -3.64 13.63
CA THR A 222 -15.87 -3.11 14.82
C THR A 222 -16.42 -3.81 16.06
N THR A 223 -15.67 -3.83 17.15
CA THR A 223 -16.03 -4.53 18.39
C THR A 223 -15.94 -3.61 19.59
N PHE A 224 -16.75 -3.91 20.61
CA PHE A 224 -16.65 -3.29 21.93
C PHE A 224 -16.90 -4.35 23.00
N ARG A 225 -16.22 -4.22 24.15
CA ARG A 225 -16.43 -5.13 25.28
C ARG A 225 -17.53 -4.60 26.20
N VAL A 226 -18.42 -5.47 26.64
CA VAL A 226 -19.32 -5.20 27.78
C VAL A 226 -18.78 -5.94 28.98
N ASP A 227 -18.42 -5.21 30.03
CA ASP A 227 -17.88 -5.77 31.27
C ASP A 227 -18.53 -5.11 32.50
N LYS A 228 -18.36 -5.70 33.67
CA LYS A 228 -18.86 -5.12 34.94
C LYS A 228 -18.18 -3.77 35.18
N TYR A 229 -18.93 -2.79 35.67
CA TYR A 229 -18.32 -1.53 36.10
C TYR A 229 -17.57 -1.74 37.40
N VAL A 230 -16.25 -1.82 37.31
CA VAL A 230 -15.33 -1.56 38.41
C VAL A 230 -14.70 -0.21 38.10
N LEU A 231 -15.00 0.81 38.89
CA LEU A 231 -14.25 2.07 38.86
C LEU A 231 -12.87 1.78 39.47
N PRO A 232 -11.76 1.83 38.70
CA PRO A 232 -10.43 1.72 39.29
C PRO A 232 -10.22 2.89 40.25
N ARG A 233 -9.81 2.60 41.49
CA ARG A 233 -9.61 3.63 42.53
C ARG A 233 -8.45 4.55 42.17
N PHE A 234 -7.46 4.01 41.48
CA PHE A 234 -6.29 4.71 40.96
C PHE A 234 -5.84 4.08 39.63
N SER A 235 -5.20 4.87 38.77
CA SER A 235 -4.53 4.37 37.57
C SER A 235 -3.09 3.97 37.89
N VAL A 236 -2.61 2.89 37.26
CA VAL A 236 -1.19 2.50 37.27
C VAL A 236 -0.62 2.72 35.87
N ASP A 237 0.52 3.40 35.79
CA ASP A 237 1.22 3.75 34.55
C ASP A 237 2.62 3.13 34.57
N ILE A 238 2.94 2.28 33.59
CA ILE A 238 4.23 1.58 33.47
C ILE A 238 5.05 2.19 32.35
N LYS A 239 6.32 2.51 32.63
CA LYS A 239 7.28 3.04 31.64
C LYS A 239 8.66 2.40 31.78
N THR A 240 9.25 2.04 30.65
CA THR A 240 10.68 1.69 30.53
C THR A 240 11.48 2.94 30.10
N GLU A 241 12.77 3.00 30.46
CA GLU A 241 13.66 4.10 30.02
C GLU A 241 13.77 4.21 28.49
N LYS A 242 13.86 3.05 27.83
CA LYS A 242 13.91 2.92 26.36
C LYS A 242 12.79 1.99 25.89
N PRO A 243 12.23 2.19 24.69
CA PRO A 243 11.22 1.30 24.11
C PRO A 243 11.84 0.04 23.46
N TYR A 244 13.11 -0.26 23.74
CA TYR A 244 13.83 -1.40 23.18
C TYR A 244 14.93 -1.92 24.09
N ILE A 245 15.36 -3.15 23.81
CA ILE A 245 16.48 -3.86 24.45
C ILE A 245 17.42 -4.32 23.34
N LEU A 246 18.71 -4.00 23.46
CA LEU A 246 19.76 -4.44 22.53
C LEU A 246 20.59 -5.58 23.15
N GLU A 247 21.30 -6.36 22.34
CA GLU A 247 22.03 -7.56 22.81
C GLU A 247 23.11 -7.27 23.87
N ASP A 248 23.61 -6.04 23.91
CA ASP A 248 24.58 -5.52 24.90
C ASP A 248 23.93 -4.98 26.18
N THR A 249 22.61 -4.80 26.23
CA THR A 249 21.93 -4.01 27.28
C THR A 249 22.06 -4.68 28.67
N GLU A 250 22.92 -4.12 29.52
CA GLU A 250 23.25 -4.68 30.84
C GLU A 250 22.13 -4.55 31.89
N SER A 251 21.23 -3.57 31.73
CA SER A 251 19.99 -3.52 32.50
C SER A 251 18.93 -2.64 31.82
N VAL A 252 17.67 -2.87 32.18
CA VAL A 252 16.51 -2.07 31.80
C VAL A 252 15.89 -1.48 33.06
N GLU A 253 15.83 -0.15 33.17
CA GLU A 253 15.03 0.47 34.22
C GLU A 253 13.54 0.49 33.80
N VAL A 254 12.71 -0.01 34.71
CA VAL A 254 11.25 -0.01 34.63
C VAL A 254 10.70 0.80 35.80
N SER A 255 9.67 1.59 35.55
CA SER A 255 8.96 2.36 36.57
C SER A 255 7.47 2.07 36.52
N ALA A 256 6.83 2.01 37.69
CA ALA A 256 5.38 2.02 37.83
C ALA A 256 4.98 3.24 38.67
N THR A 257 4.01 4.01 38.17
CA THR A 257 3.48 5.21 38.82
C THR A 257 1.99 5.05 39.06
N ALA A 258 1.55 5.14 40.31
CA ALA A 258 0.15 4.98 40.71
C ALA A 258 -0.44 6.29 41.21
N LYS A 259 -1.59 6.69 40.66
CA LYS A 259 -2.27 7.97 40.98
C LYS A 259 -3.78 7.80 41.07
N PHE A 260 -4.37 8.36 42.12
CA PHE A 260 -5.82 8.45 42.27
C PHE A 260 -6.44 9.34 41.18
N VAL A 261 -7.75 9.22 40.96
CA VAL A 261 -8.51 9.99 39.95
C VAL A 261 -8.37 11.52 40.15
N ASN A 262 -8.18 11.98 41.39
CA ASN A 262 -7.90 13.38 41.73
C ASN A 262 -6.43 13.82 41.46
N LYS A 263 -5.64 12.98 40.80
CA LYS A 263 -4.19 13.13 40.48
C LYS A 263 -3.23 13.09 41.67
N GLN A 264 -3.71 12.82 42.89
CA GLN A 264 -2.83 12.59 44.04
C GLN A 264 -2.08 11.26 43.89
N ASN A 265 -0.87 11.22 44.45
CA ASN A 265 0.01 10.06 44.41
C ASN A 265 -0.48 8.97 45.39
N VAL A 266 -0.52 7.71 44.95
CA VAL A 266 -0.90 6.58 45.82
C VAL A 266 0.21 6.29 46.82
N GLN A 267 -0.15 6.12 48.09
CA GLN A 267 0.71 5.51 49.10
C GLN A 267 0.38 4.02 49.16
N GLY A 268 1.40 3.19 48.95
CA GLY A 268 1.21 1.79 48.61
C GLY A 268 2.50 1.08 48.27
N HIS A 269 2.37 -0.20 47.93
CA HIS A 269 3.44 -1.09 47.49
C HIS A 269 3.15 -1.63 46.09
N VAL A 270 4.19 -1.90 45.29
CA VAL A 270 4.07 -2.56 43.98
C VAL A 270 4.87 -3.86 43.92
N ILE A 271 4.29 -4.88 43.29
CA ILE A 271 4.93 -6.16 42.98
C ILE A 271 5.06 -6.25 41.45
N PHE A 272 6.30 -6.40 40.97
CA PHE A 272 6.62 -6.50 39.54
C PHE A 272 6.83 -7.96 39.11
N ARG A 273 6.25 -8.30 37.96
CA ARG A 273 6.43 -9.60 37.31
C ARG A 273 6.80 -9.40 35.84
N PHE A 274 7.75 -10.19 35.37
CA PHE A 274 8.38 -10.01 34.06
C PHE A 274 8.22 -11.26 33.20
N GLY A 275 7.93 -11.05 31.91
CA GLY A 275 7.80 -12.11 30.91
C GLY A 275 8.26 -11.65 29.54
N VAL A 276 8.38 -12.59 28.61
CA VAL A 276 8.68 -12.33 27.20
C VAL A 276 7.51 -12.83 26.36
N ARG A 277 6.89 -11.93 25.59
CA ARG A 277 5.88 -12.26 24.59
C ARG A 277 6.55 -12.54 23.24
N ASN A 278 6.31 -13.72 22.69
CA ASN A 278 6.83 -14.15 21.40
C ASN A 278 5.90 -13.74 20.23
N LEU A 279 6.31 -14.05 19.00
CA LEU A 279 5.51 -13.79 17.80
C LEU A 279 4.19 -14.59 17.71
N THR A 280 4.00 -15.66 18.50
CA THR A 280 2.71 -16.37 18.60
C THR A 280 1.79 -15.79 19.68
N GLY A 281 2.17 -14.65 20.29
CA GLY A 281 1.41 -13.97 21.35
C GLY A 281 1.53 -14.62 22.74
N GLN A 282 2.18 -15.78 22.85
CA GLN A 282 2.38 -16.49 24.11
C GLN A 282 3.38 -15.76 24.99
N ILE A 283 3.05 -15.62 26.28
CA ILE A 283 3.90 -14.98 27.28
C ILE A 283 4.63 -16.06 28.07
N GLN A 284 5.95 -16.12 27.95
CA GLN A 284 6.80 -16.91 28.84
C GLN A 284 7.24 -16.02 30.02
N TRP A 285 6.74 -16.30 31.22
CA TRP A 285 7.16 -15.57 32.42
C TRP A 285 8.60 -15.94 32.80
N ILE A 286 9.48 -14.95 32.89
CA ILE A 286 10.90 -15.10 33.24
C ILE A 286 11.14 -14.93 34.75
N GLY A 287 10.22 -14.28 35.47
CA GLY A 287 10.22 -14.27 36.93
C GLY A 287 9.12 -13.41 37.56
N SER A 288 8.78 -13.73 38.80
CA SER A 288 8.14 -12.79 39.72
C SER A 288 9.18 -12.40 40.77
N ARG A 289 9.53 -11.11 40.85
CA ARG A 289 10.42 -10.61 41.91
C ARG A 289 9.51 -10.18 43.06
N THR A 290 9.29 -11.10 43.99
CA THR A 290 8.20 -11.11 44.97
C THR A 290 8.29 -10.08 46.09
N GLU A 291 9.43 -9.39 46.25
CA GLU A 291 9.60 -8.31 47.22
C GLU A 291 8.78 -7.07 46.83
N PRO A 292 7.77 -6.66 47.63
CA PRO A 292 6.97 -5.48 47.33
C PRO A 292 7.81 -4.21 47.52
N LYS A 293 7.80 -3.31 46.53
CA LYS A 293 8.49 -2.02 46.61
C LYS A 293 7.51 -0.91 46.98
N GLN A 294 7.78 -0.20 48.08
CA GLN A 294 7.04 0.99 48.46
C GLN A 294 7.09 2.05 47.35
N LEU A 295 5.92 2.59 46.98
CA LEU A 295 5.76 3.74 46.10
C LEU A 295 6.27 5.01 46.81
N LYS A 296 7.40 5.56 46.36
CA LYS A 296 7.91 6.85 46.85
C LYS A 296 7.33 7.96 45.97
N TYR A 297 6.54 8.85 46.57
CA TYR A 297 5.78 9.88 45.84
C TYR A 297 4.90 9.31 44.72
N GLY A 298 4.30 8.12 44.94
CA GLY A 298 3.46 7.45 43.95
C GLY A 298 4.20 6.68 42.86
N THR A 299 5.53 6.68 42.85
CA THR A 299 6.34 5.93 41.86
C THR A 299 7.29 4.95 42.54
N ALA A 300 7.47 3.77 41.94
CA ALA A 300 8.53 2.84 42.29
C ALA A 300 9.30 2.39 41.04
N LYS A 301 10.59 2.11 41.21
CA LYS A 301 11.52 1.72 40.14
C LYS A 301 12.07 0.32 40.34
N PHE A 302 12.23 -0.41 39.24
CA PHE A 302 12.84 -1.73 39.19
C PHE A 302 13.87 -1.77 38.04
N THR A 303 15.14 -1.93 38.40
CA THR A 303 16.24 -2.16 37.45
C THR A 303 16.36 -3.66 37.22
N LEU A 304 15.93 -4.13 36.05
CA LEU A 304 16.00 -5.54 35.65
C LEU A 304 17.35 -5.76 34.95
N LYS A 305 18.24 -6.59 35.51
CA LYS A 305 19.58 -6.81 34.95
C LYS A 305 19.53 -7.78 33.77
N LYS A 306 20.57 -7.79 32.93
CA LYS A 306 20.74 -8.73 31.82
C LYS A 306 20.63 -10.20 32.25
N GLY A 307 21.16 -10.55 33.42
CA GLY A 307 20.98 -11.88 34.01
C GLY A 307 19.53 -12.21 34.40
N ASP A 308 18.73 -11.23 34.82
CA ASP A 308 17.30 -11.41 35.09
C ASP A 308 16.50 -11.56 33.79
N LEU A 309 16.84 -10.78 32.76
CA LEU A 309 16.23 -10.83 31.42
C LEU A 309 16.54 -12.12 30.67
N HIS A 310 17.79 -12.59 30.77
CA HIS A 310 18.25 -13.82 30.17
C HIS A 310 17.70 -15.05 30.90
N GLY A 311 17.66 -15.01 32.24
CA GLY A 311 17.19 -16.12 33.08
C GLY A 311 17.78 -17.46 32.63
N ASN A 312 16.91 -18.44 32.45
CA ASN A 312 17.27 -19.79 32.01
C ASN A 312 17.19 -19.99 30.46
N TYR A 313 17.24 -18.92 29.66
CA TYR A 313 17.37 -19.07 28.21
C TYR A 313 18.76 -19.63 27.83
N SER A 314 18.83 -20.38 26.72
CA SER A 314 20.11 -20.64 26.06
C SER A 314 20.58 -19.40 25.29
N ASN A 315 21.88 -19.26 25.03
CA ASN A 315 22.42 -18.14 24.27
C ASN A 315 21.76 -18.00 22.88
N GLU A 316 21.48 -19.12 22.20
CA GLU A 316 20.72 -19.13 20.94
C GLU A 316 19.31 -18.57 21.15
N ARG A 317 18.60 -18.99 22.20
CA ARG A 317 17.25 -18.52 22.49
C ARG A 317 17.23 -17.03 22.82
N TRP A 318 18.21 -16.53 23.57
CA TRP A 318 18.40 -15.11 23.87
C TRP A 318 18.61 -14.27 22.59
N LEU A 319 19.53 -14.69 21.71
CA LEU A 319 19.76 -14.03 20.41
C LEU A 319 18.51 -14.12 19.51
N SER A 320 17.74 -15.20 19.60
CA SER A 320 16.48 -15.33 18.85
C SER A 320 15.43 -14.28 19.26
N LEU A 321 15.43 -13.79 20.50
CA LEU A 321 14.47 -12.74 20.94
C LEU A 321 14.67 -11.45 20.15
N HIS A 322 15.92 -11.05 19.96
CA HIS A 322 16.32 -9.82 19.25
C HIS A 322 16.06 -9.92 17.74
N ARG A 323 16.29 -11.11 17.15
CA ARG A 323 16.03 -11.39 15.73
C ARG A 323 14.54 -11.59 15.40
N THR A 324 13.72 -11.94 16.38
CA THR A 324 12.27 -12.15 16.20
C THR A 324 11.41 -11.00 16.73
N HIS A 325 12.02 -9.89 17.15
CA HIS A 325 11.34 -8.73 17.73
C HIS A 325 10.33 -9.10 18.84
N ALA A 326 10.76 -9.99 19.73
CA ALA A 326 10.01 -10.33 20.93
C ALA A 326 9.81 -9.11 21.83
N ARG A 327 8.83 -9.17 22.74
CA ARG A 327 8.46 -8.05 23.62
C ARG A 327 8.70 -8.39 25.09
N LEU A 328 9.31 -7.47 25.84
CA LEU A 328 9.31 -7.52 27.29
C LEU A 328 7.91 -7.16 27.80
N VAL A 329 7.29 -8.10 28.50
CA VAL A 329 6.05 -7.91 29.24
C VAL A 329 6.38 -7.55 30.69
N VAL A 330 5.82 -6.45 31.17
CA VAL A 330 5.83 -6.02 32.56
C VAL A 330 4.40 -6.03 33.08
N GLU A 331 4.15 -6.79 34.15
CA GLU A 331 2.92 -6.74 34.93
C GLU A 331 3.25 -6.10 36.29
N ALA A 332 2.58 -4.99 36.62
CA ALA A 332 2.79 -4.26 37.88
C ALA A 332 1.49 -4.29 38.70
N ASN A 333 1.53 -4.99 39.83
CA ASN A 333 0.40 -5.13 40.75
C ASN A 333 0.60 -4.17 41.93
N VAL A 334 -0.23 -3.12 42.03
CA VAL A 334 -0.13 -2.10 43.07
C VAL A 334 -1.17 -2.36 44.16
N ILE A 335 -0.78 -2.19 45.43
CA ILE A 335 -1.62 -2.31 46.61
C ILE A 335 -1.56 -0.98 47.38
N GLU A 336 -2.70 -0.36 47.66
CA GLU A 336 -2.80 0.86 48.49
C GLU A 336 -2.70 0.51 49.98
N ASP A 337 -1.84 1.21 50.72
CA ASP A 337 -1.60 0.92 52.15
C ASP A 337 -2.82 1.25 53.02
N ALA A 338 -3.62 2.27 52.66
CA ALA A 338 -4.72 2.78 53.48
C ALA A 338 -6.04 1.99 53.39
N THR A 339 -6.36 1.39 52.22
CA THR A 339 -7.61 0.63 52.03
C THR A 339 -7.40 -0.83 51.58
N GLY A 340 -6.15 -1.25 51.35
CA GLY A 340 -5.83 -2.58 50.80
C GLY A 340 -6.29 -2.79 49.34
N ALA A 341 -6.78 -1.74 48.68
CA ALA A 341 -7.22 -1.78 47.29
C ALA A 341 -6.08 -2.17 46.34
N LYS A 342 -6.43 -2.87 45.26
CA LYS A 342 -5.46 -3.40 44.29
C LYS A 342 -5.87 -3.03 42.87
N GLU A 343 -4.91 -2.53 42.12
CA GLU A 343 -5.04 -2.26 40.68
C GLU A 343 -3.78 -2.78 39.99
N SER A 344 -3.91 -3.28 38.77
CA SER A 344 -2.80 -3.90 38.03
C SER A 344 -2.80 -3.48 36.57
N GLU A 345 -1.62 -3.18 36.03
CA GLU A 345 -1.41 -2.79 34.63
C GLU A 345 -0.43 -3.76 33.94
N LEU A 346 -0.57 -3.94 32.62
CA LEU A 346 0.30 -4.79 31.81
C LEU A 346 0.83 -4.03 30.59
N PHE A 347 2.14 -3.85 30.54
CA PHE A 347 2.87 -3.16 29.48
C PHE A 347 3.67 -4.16 28.63
N ASP A 348 3.60 -4.05 27.29
CA ASP A 348 4.35 -4.90 26.36
C ASP A 348 5.10 -4.12 25.25
N GLN A 349 5.27 -2.81 25.39
CA GLN A 349 5.74 -1.95 24.29
C GLN A 349 7.27 -1.93 24.11
N CYS A 350 8.04 -2.59 24.98
CA CYS A 350 9.50 -2.63 24.90
C CYS A 350 9.98 -3.86 24.10
N VAL A 351 10.71 -3.63 23.01
CA VAL A 351 11.04 -4.64 21.98
C VAL A 351 12.51 -5.08 22.05
N PHE A 352 12.77 -6.39 22.11
CA PHE A 352 14.11 -6.93 21.89
C PHE A 352 14.50 -6.75 20.41
N SER A 353 15.64 -6.13 20.12
CA SER A 353 16.06 -5.82 18.75
C SER A 353 17.58 -5.82 18.60
N THR A 354 18.08 -6.14 17.41
CA THR A 354 19.51 -5.97 17.09
C THR A 354 19.87 -4.49 16.90
N SER A 355 18.92 -3.64 16.47
CA SER A 355 19.13 -2.21 16.20
C SER A 355 17.96 -1.37 16.73
N PRO A 356 18.18 -0.12 17.21
CA PRO A 356 17.10 0.81 17.55
C PRO A 356 16.33 1.37 16.34
N TYR A 357 16.83 1.13 15.12
CA TYR A 357 16.24 1.58 13.85
C TYR A 357 15.72 0.41 13.01
N VAL A 358 14.73 0.68 12.17
CA VAL A 358 14.21 -0.23 11.15
C VAL A 358 14.27 0.49 9.79
N ILE A 359 14.83 -0.15 8.77
CA ILE A 359 14.89 0.36 7.40
C ILE A 359 13.92 -0.46 6.53
N SER A 360 12.94 0.20 5.91
CA SER A 360 12.17 -0.39 4.80
C SER A 360 12.68 0.11 3.45
N LEU A 361 12.71 -0.82 2.49
CA LEU A 361 13.02 -0.61 1.06
C LEU A 361 11.84 -1.04 0.17
N GLU A 362 10.62 -1.07 0.72
CA GLU A 362 9.42 -1.60 0.04
C GLU A 362 8.93 -0.69 -1.10
N ASP A 363 9.08 0.63 -0.96
CA ASP A 363 8.60 1.67 -1.89
C ASP A 363 9.47 1.81 -3.17
N ASN A 364 10.25 0.77 -3.52
CA ASN A 364 11.20 0.74 -4.64
C ASN A 364 10.76 -0.23 -5.75
N GLN A 365 11.12 0.09 -7.01
CA GLN A 365 11.05 -0.88 -8.11
C GLN A 365 11.91 -2.12 -7.78
N ARG A 366 11.51 -3.29 -8.30
CA ARG A 366 12.27 -4.56 -8.19
C ARG A 366 13.01 -4.93 -9.48
N THR A 367 12.86 -4.11 -10.51
CA THR A 367 13.52 -4.27 -11.81
C THR A 367 14.25 -2.99 -12.20
N PHE A 368 15.29 -3.12 -13.03
CA PHE A 368 16.08 -1.99 -13.54
C PHE A 368 16.24 -2.08 -15.07
N LYS A 369 16.55 -0.96 -15.74
CA LYS A 369 16.91 -0.94 -17.16
C LYS A 369 18.40 -0.61 -17.29
N PRO A 370 19.20 -1.31 -18.12
CA PRO A 370 20.61 -0.99 -18.31
C PRO A 370 20.80 0.47 -18.78
N GLY A 371 21.80 1.16 -18.24
CA GLY A 371 22.10 2.56 -18.59
C GLY A 371 21.15 3.62 -18.03
N VAL A 372 20.09 3.23 -17.30
CA VAL A 372 19.13 4.16 -16.68
C VAL A 372 19.41 4.28 -15.19
N HIS A 373 19.69 5.48 -14.69
CA HIS A 373 19.84 5.70 -13.26
C HIS A 373 18.51 5.54 -12.51
N ILE A 374 18.59 5.14 -11.24
CA ILE A 374 17.42 4.94 -10.37
C ILE A 374 17.63 5.62 -9.01
N TYR A 375 16.52 5.98 -8.36
CA TYR A 375 16.52 6.40 -6.96
C TYR A 375 16.13 5.24 -6.06
N ILE A 376 17.02 4.87 -5.13
CA ILE A 376 16.70 3.94 -4.03
C ILE A 376 16.25 4.76 -2.83
N LEU A 377 14.96 4.64 -2.49
CA LEU A 377 14.35 5.26 -1.32
C LEU A 377 14.49 4.35 -0.11
N ALA A 378 15.17 4.83 0.93
CA ALA A 378 15.24 4.22 2.24
C ALA A 378 14.31 4.97 3.21
N LYS A 379 13.42 4.22 3.87
CA LYS A 379 12.49 4.73 4.88
C LYS A 379 12.90 4.18 6.25
N VAL A 380 13.38 5.06 7.12
CA VAL A 380 13.89 4.70 8.45
C VAL A 380 12.91 5.13 9.53
N SER A 381 12.57 4.21 10.42
CA SER A 381 11.79 4.47 11.62
C SER A 381 12.53 3.99 12.87
N HIS A 382 12.16 4.54 14.02
CA HIS A 382 12.43 3.90 15.31
C HIS A 382 11.56 2.64 15.45
N LEU A 383 11.92 1.75 16.39
CA LEU A 383 11.11 0.56 16.72
C LEU A 383 9.67 0.89 17.20
N THR A 384 9.41 2.14 17.60
CA THR A 384 8.09 2.67 17.95
C THR A 384 7.23 3.03 16.72
N GLY A 385 7.74 2.85 15.49
CA GLY A 385 7.07 3.18 14.23
C GLY A 385 7.16 4.65 13.81
N TYR A 386 7.60 5.55 14.71
CA TYR A 386 7.81 6.96 14.36
C TYR A 386 9.03 7.13 13.43
N PRO A 387 8.99 8.06 12.45
CA PRO A 387 10.10 8.27 11.53
C PRO A 387 11.38 8.72 12.24
N ALA A 388 12.53 8.19 11.84
CA ALA A 388 13.82 8.51 12.42
C ALA A 388 14.53 9.58 11.58
N LYS A 389 14.54 10.83 12.06
CA LYS A 389 15.16 12.00 11.41
C LYS A 389 16.67 12.07 11.68
N GLY A 390 17.45 12.55 10.70
CA GLY A 390 18.88 12.85 10.88
C GLY A 390 19.73 11.61 11.09
N VAL A 391 19.26 10.44 10.65
CA VAL A 391 20.02 9.20 10.71
C VAL A 391 20.90 9.13 9.45
N PRO A 392 22.24 9.12 9.58
CA PRO A 392 23.12 8.88 8.45
C PRO A 392 23.02 7.43 8.00
N LEU A 393 23.02 7.23 6.70
CA LEU A 393 22.92 5.94 6.00
C LEU A 393 24.05 5.83 4.98
N THR A 394 24.62 4.64 4.85
CA THR A 394 25.49 4.26 3.72
C THR A 394 24.77 3.33 2.76
N ILE A 395 25.19 3.37 1.49
CA ILE A 395 24.77 2.44 0.45
C ILE A 395 25.96 1.65 -0.11
N GLU A 396 25.77 0.35 -0.24
CA GLU A 396 26.64 -0.58 -0.96
C GLU A 396 25.86 -1.18 -2.13
N THR A 397 26.45 -1.23 -3.34
CA THR A 397 25.84 -1.92 -4.49
C THR A 397 26.83 -2.86 -5.15
N SER A 398 26.36 -3.96 -5.73
CA SER A 398 27.23 -5.00 -6.30
C SER A 398 27.83 -4.67 -7.68
N VAL A 399 27.43 -3.58 -8.35
CA VAL A 399 27.81 -3.31 -9.76
C VAL A 399 28.09 -1.83 -10.07
N SER A 400 27.88 -0.90 -9.13
CA SER A 400 27.96 0.54 -9.38
C SER A 400 28.54 1.33 -8.20
N ASN A 401 29.34 2.35 -8.50
CA ASN A 401 29.66 3.40 -7.55
C ASN A 401 28.41 4.26 -7.36
N ALA A 402 27.78 4.23 -6.19
CA ALA A 402 26.78 5.23 -5.85
C ALA A 402 27.48 6.60 -5.76
N THR A 403 27.00 7.60 -6.50
CA THR A 403 27.61 8.94 -6.54
C THR A 403 27.55 9.62 -5.18
N ASP A 404 26.48 9.36 -4.43
CA ASP A 404 26.34 9.67 -3.02
C ASP A 404 26.45 8.38 -2.17
N THR A 405 27.60 8.14 -1.54
CA THR A 405 27.78 6.97 -0.66
C THR A 405 27.19 7.14 0.74
N VAL A 406 26.93 8.38 1.17
CA VAL A 406 26.35 8.74 2.48
C VAL A 406 25.21 9.74 2.31
N LYS A 407 24.07 9.49 2.98
CA LYS A 407 22.91 10.41 3.02
C LYS A 407 22.24 10.41 4.39
N GLU A 408 21.58 11.50 4.74
CA GLU A 408 20.75 11.61 5.96
C GLU A 408 19.24 11.58 5.68
N THR A 409 18.49 11.06 6.66
CA THR A 409 17.02 11.02 6.63
C THR A 409 16.39 12.37 6.97
N ASN A 410 15.34 12.75 6.24
CA ASN A 410 14.56 13.97 6.50
C ASN A 410 13.59 13.81 7.70
N ASN A 411 12.77 14.83 7.96
CA ASN A 411 11.74 14.81 9.02
C ASN A 411 10.77 13.60 8.92
N ASN A 412 10.59 13.04 7.73
CA ASN A 412 9.70 11.90 7.47
C ASN A 412 10.46 10.56 7.46
N GLY A 413 11.71 10.53 7.93
CA GLY A 413 12.55 9.33 7.95
C GLY A 413 13.08 8.90 6.57
N LEU A 414 12.92 9.73 5.54
CA LEU A 414 13.25 9.36 4.15
C LEU A 414 14.65 9.84 3.75
N ALA A 415 15.42 8.93 3.15
CA ALA A 415 16.66 9.22 2.44
C ALA A 415 16.63 8.57 1.04
N SER A 416 17.25 9.22 0.07
CA SER A 416 17.29 8.82 -1.33
C SER A 416 18.73 8.71 -1.80
N PHE A 417 19.06 7.59 -2.45
CA PHE A 417 20.35 7.37 -3.08
C PHE A 417 20.18 7.33 -4.60
N HIS A 418 20.97 8.11 -5.32
CA HIS A 418 21.05 8.05 -6.78
C HIS A 418 22.04 6.94 -7.17
N VAL A 419 21.59 6.00 -8.01
CA VAL A 419 22.38 4.85 -8.44
C VAL A 419 22.41 4.82 -9.96
N GLU A 420 23.57 5.10 -10.54
CA GLU A 420 23.82 4.98 -11.98
C GLU A 420 23.99 3.51 -12.35
N ILE A 421 23.10 3.01 -13.21
CA ILE A 421 23.13 1.62 -13.66
C ILE A 421 24.01 1.50 -14.91
N PRO A 422 25.02 0.60 -14.95
CA PRO A 422 25.84 0.39 -16.13
C PRO A 422 25.02 0.04 -17.38
N GLY A 423 25.45 0.53 -18.54
CA GLY A 423 24.82 0.24 -19.85
C GLY A 423 24.93 -1.20 -20.34
N ARG A 424 25.62 -2.08 -19.60
CA ARG A 424 25.78 -3.50 -19.92
C ARG A 424 24.81 -4.36 -19.11
N THR A 425 24.24 -5.37 -19.74
CA THR A 425 23.40 -6.40 -19.09
C THR A 425 24.13 -7.01 -17.90
N SER A 426 23.61 -6.74 -16.71
CA SER A 426 24.17 -7.18 -15.43
C SER A 426 23.17 -8.15 -14.81
N PRO A 427 23.58 -9.34 -14.33
CA PRO A 427 22.64 -10.43 -14.08
C PRO A 427 21.65 -10.15 -12.94
N VAL A 428 22.13 -9.55 -11.84
CA VAL A 428 21.34 -9.07 -10.70
C VAL A 428 22.14 -7.92 -10.05
N ILE A 429 21.46 -6.87 -9.60
CA ILE A 429 22.09 -5.85 -8.73
C ILE A 429 21.58 -6.05 -7.31
N THR A 430 22.49 -6.29 -6.37
CA THR A 430 22.19 -6.31 -4.93
C THR A 430 22.51 -4.94 -4.37
N VAL A 431 21.55 -4.35 -3.66
CA VAL A 431 21.69 -3.08 -2.94
C VAL A 431 21.54 -3.33 -1.45
N LYS A 432 22.50 -2.87 -0.65
CA LYS A 432 22.54 -2.99 0.81
C LYS A 432 22.65 -1.59 1.40
N ILE A 433 21.70 -1.20 2.24
CA ILE A 433 21.68 0.09 2.93
C ILE A 433 21.85 -0.18 4.43
N LYS A 434 22.74 0.57 5.07
CA LYS A 434 23.12 0.39 6.48
C LYS A 434 23.10 1.75 7.21
N THR A 435 22.69 1.81 8.48
CA THR A 435 22.88 3.04 9.28
C THR A 435 24.36 3.24 9.63
N ALA A 436 24.79 4.50 9.64
CA ALA A 436 26.16 4.91 9.95
C ALA A 436 26.20 5.82 11.19
N SER A 437 25.32 5.55 12.17
CA SER A 437 25.17 6.40 13.35
C SER A 437 26.38 6.23 14.28
N GLY A 438 27.18 7.30 14.46
CA GLY A 438 28.41 7.25 15.27
C GLY A 438 28.23 6.91 16.75
N SER A 439 26.98 6.86 17.25
CA SER A 439 26.66 6.43 18.61
C SER A 439 26.33 4.93 18.74
N LEU A 440 26.50 4.13 17.67
CA LEU A 440 26.18 2.70 17.64
C LEU A 440 27.35 1.87 17.11
N PRO A 441 27.68 0.72 17.73
CA PRO A 441 28.68 -0.21 17.21
C PRO A 441 28.21 -0.89 15.92
N ALA A 442 29.13 -1.52 15.18
CA ALA A 442 28.92 -1.97 13.81
C ALA A 442 27.79 -3.03 13.66
N GLU A 443 27.53 -3.76 14.73
CA GLU A 443 26.55 -4.84 14.89
C GLU A 443 25.12 -4.31 15.15
N GLN A 444 25.00 -3.13 15.75
CA GLN A 444 23.72 -2.49 16.13
C GLN A 444 23.20 -1.51 15.09
N GLN A 445 23.93 -1.30 14.01
CA GLN A 445 23.46 -0.53 12.87
C GLN A 445 22.39 -1.34 12.11
N ALA A 446 21.25 -0.72 11.79
CA ALA A 446 20.22 -1.39 11.00
C ALA A 446 20.73 -1.63 9.57
N ILE A 447 20.37 -2.77 8.99
CA ILE A 447 20.72 -3.16 7.63
C ILE A 447 19.45 -3.61 6.90
N ALA A 448 19.23 -3.12 5.70
CA ALA A 448 18.25 -3.67 4.75
C ALA A 448 18.92 -3.95 3.41
N THR A 449 18.55 -5.07 2.81
CA THR A 449 19.08 -5.51 1.52
C THR A 449 17.92 -5.74 0.55
N MET A 450 18.09 -5.33 -0.70
CA MET A 450 17.18 -5.64 -1.79
C MET A 450 17.93 -6.13 -3.03
N ARG A 451 17.23 -6.90 -3.87
CA ARG A 451 17.68 -7.27 -5.21
C ARG A 451 16.88 -6.51 -6.25
N LEU A 452 17.56 -6.19 -7.35
CA LEU A 452 17.02 -5.61 -8.56
C LEU A 452 17.38 -6.56 -9.70
N GLU A 453 16.36 -7.08 -10.38
CA GLU A 453 16.52 -7.99 -11.53
C GLU A 453 16.48 -7.17 -12.84
N PRO A 454 17.21 -7.55 -13.90
CA PRO A 454 17.19 -6.80 -15.17
C PRO A 454 15.81 -6.88 -15.85
N TYR A 455 15.35 -5.76 -16.40
CA TYR A 455 14.20 -5.72 -17.30
C TYR A 455 14.58 -6.38 -18.62
N ASN A 456 14.05 -7.58 -18.86
CA ASN A 456 14.41 -8.44 -19.98
C ASN A 456 13.37 -8.34 -21.11
N THR A 457 13.84 -8.15 -22.34
CA THR A 457 13.03 -8.11 -23.58
C THR A 457 13.80 -8.78 -24.72
N PRO A 458 13.13 -9.31 -25.77
CA PRO A 458 13.79 -10.08 -26.83
C PRO A 458 14.92 -9.33 -27.56
N ASP A 459 14.83 -8.01 -27.65
CA ASP A 459 15.72 -7.15 -28.44
C ASP A 459 16.52 -6.14 -27.57
N ASP A 460 16.59 -6.35 -26.25
CA ASP A 460 17.10 -5.39 -25.23
C ASP A 460 16.42 -3.98 -25.25
N GLY A 461 15.30 -3.86 -25.97
CA GLY A 461 14.56 -2.62 -26.16
C GLY A 461 13.65 -2.26 -24.98
N PHE A 462 13.74 -1.04 -24.46
CA PHE A 462 12.99 -0.60 -23.28
C PHE A 462 12.49 0.84 -23.38
N ILE A 463 11.48 1.14 -22.54
CA ILE A 463 11.19 2.51 -22.10
C ILE A 463 11.35 2.59 -20.58
N ALA A 464 11.70 3.76 -20.06
CA ALA A 464 11.84 3.98 -18.62
C ALA A 464 11.34 5.38 -18.22
N ILE A 465 10.58 5.47 -17.13
CA ILE A 465 10.14 6.75 -16.58
C ILE A 465 11.18 7.25 -15.57
N GLN A 466 11.99 8.21 -16.00
CA GLN A 466 12.90 8.95 -15.14
C GLN A 466 12.10 9.99 -14.35
N ARG A 467 11.61 9.61 -13.16
CA ARG A 467 10.93 10.51 -12.21
C ARG A 467 11.94 11.32 -11.38
N ASN A 468 11.47 12.45 -10.86
CA ASN A 468 12.14 13.21 -9.80
C ASN A 468 12.34 12.38 -8.51
N ASP A 469 13.24 12.82 -7.63
CA ASP A 469 13.60 12.12 -6.39
C ASP A 469 12.36 11.83 -5.49
N PRO A 470 12.00 10.55 -5.25
CA PRO A 470 10.84 10.16 -4.46
C PRO A 470 10.93 10.51 -2.96
N LYS A 471 12.07 11.01 -2.46
CA LYS A 471 12.19 11.64 -1.14
C LYS A 471 11.28 12.89 -1.01
N PHE A 472 10.90 13.49 -2.13
CA PHE A 472 10.03 14.66 -2.21
C PHE A 472 8.70 14.29 -2.91
N PRO A 473 7.66 13.86 -2.15
CA PRO A 473 6.37 13.54 -2.74
C PRO A 473 5.70 14.79 -3.31
N ALA A 474 5.13 14.67 -4.51
CA ALA A 474 4.39 15.74 -5.18
C ALA A 474 3.09 16.08 -4.42
N LYS A 475 2.76 17.37 -4.33
CA LYS A 475 1.59 17.88 -3.60
C LYS A 475 0.46 18.25 -4.57
N VAL A 476 -0.77 18.22 -4.08
CA VAL A 476 -1.95 18.69 -4.82
C VAL A 476 -1.75 20.14 -5.25
N GLY A 477 -2.03 20.44 -6.51
CA GLY A 477 -1.88 21.76 -7.13
C GLY A 477 -0.54 21.99 -7.82
N GLU A 478 0.51 21.22 -7.50
CA GLU A 478 1.83 21.26 -8.15
C GLU A 478 1.81 20.58 -9.53
N GLU A 479 2.84 20.83 -10.34
CA GLU A 479 3.04 20.20 -11.65
C GLU A 479 4.02 19.03 -11.53
N TYR A 480 3.52 17.80 -11.72
CA TYR A 480 4.35 16.61 -11.76
C TYR A 480 5.10 16.57 -13.09
N ASN A 481 6.42 16.40 -13.04
CA ASN A 481 7.29 16.32 -14.20
C ASN A 481 8.15 15.05 -14.14
N ALA A 482 8.26 14.35 -15.28
CA ALA A 482 9.16 13.21 -15.50
C ALA A 482 9.59 13.13 -16.96
N VAL A 483 10.65 12.38 -17.25
CA VAL A 483 11.18 12.16 -18.61
C VAL A 483 11.02 10.70 -19.00
N LEU A 484 10.63 10.44 -20.25
CA LEU A 484 10.65 9.10 -20.83
C LEU A 484 11.97 8.85 -21.55
N LEU A 485 12.82 8.01 -20.96
CA LEU A 485 14.00 7.45 -21.62
C LEU A 485 13.60 6.24 -22.46
N THR A 486 14.24 6.05 -23.61
CA THR A 486 13.88 4.99 -24.56
C THR A 486 15.10 4.40 -25.25
N ASN A 487 15.25 3.08 -25.22
CA ASN A 487 16.19 2.33 -26.05
C ASN A 487 15.39 1.53 -27.08
N VAL A 488 15.24 2.05 -28.30
CA VAL A 488 14.44 1.42 -29.38
C VAL A 488 15.11 1.52 -30.77
N GLY A 489 16.36 1.99 -30.84
CA GLY A 489 17.03 2.29 -32.11
C GLY A 489 16.26 3.28 -32.99
N ASP A 490 16.39 3.14 -34.31
CA ASP A 490 15.70 3.97 -35.32
C ASP A 490 14.23 3.59 -35.54
N HIS A 491 13.63 2.77 -34.67
CA HIS A 491 12.29 2.23 -34.87
C HIS A 491 11.19 3.25 -34.58
N GLN A 492 10.11 3.18 -35.38
CA GLN A 492 8.97 4.07 -35.19
C GLN A 492 8.30 3.76 -33.85
N MET A 493 8.26 4.75 -32.95
CA MET A 493 7.63 4.60 -31.64
C MET A 493 6.58 5.69 -31.42
N VAL A 494 5.39 5.30 -30.97
CA VAL A 494 4.42 6.25 -30.37
C VAL A 494 4.16 5.86 -28.94
N ALA A 495 4.25 6.84 -28.03
CA ALA A 495 4.18 6.64 -26.59
C ALA A 495 3.07 7.47 -25.94
N TYR A 496 2.52 6.92 -24.86
CA TYR A 496 1.43 7.45 -24.07
C TYR A 496 1.74 7.26 -22.59
N TYR A 497 1.16 8.10 -21.74
CA TYR A 497 1.14 7.87 -20.30
C TYR A 497 -0.28 7.91 -19.75
N THR A 498 -0.50 7.19 -18.65
CA THR A 498 -1.77 7.15 -17.91
C THR A 498 -1.50 7.35 -16.43
N VAL A 499 -2.26 8.23 -15.80
CA VAL A 499 -2.25 8.41 -14.34
C VAL A 499 -3.38 7.60 -13.73
N ILE A 500 -3.03 6.74 -12.76
CA ILE A 500 -3.96 5.82 -12.08
C ILE A 500 -3.98 6.15 -10.59
N SER A 501 -5.16 6.35 -10.01
CA SER A 501 -5.33 6.48 -8.54
C SER A 501 -6.55 5.71 -8.08
N LYS A 502 -6.53 5.16 -6.85
CA LYS A 502 -7.60 4.33 -6.26
C LYS A 502 -8.07 3.17 -7.15
N GLY A 503 -7.20 2.70 -8.06
CA GLY A 503 -7.47 1.63 -9.02
C GLY A 503 -8.19 2.07 -10.31
N ARG A 504 -8.41 3.37 -10.51
CA ARG A 504 -9.11 3.95 -11.68
C ARG A 504 -8.17 4.77 -12.54
N VAL A 505 -8.40 4.81 -13.85
CA VAL A 505 -7.78 5.79 -14.75
C VAL A 505 -8.32 7.18 -14.42
N ILE A 506 -7.40 8.14 -14.23
CA ILE A 506 -7.69 9.56 -14.00
C ILE A 506 -7.54 10.33 -15.32
N LEU A 507 -6.41 10.15 -16.01
CA LEU A 507 -6.15 10.73 -17.33
C LEU A 507 -5.22 9.81 -18.14
N THR A 508 -5.33 9.88 -19.46
CA THR A 508 -4.35 9.34 -20.41
C THR A 508 -3.97 10.46 -21.37
N ALA A 509 -2.70 10.56 -21.76
CA ALA A 509 -2.25 11.54 -22.75
C ALA A 509 -1.13 10.97 -23.61
N LYS A 510 -0.97 11.53 -24.81
CA LYS A 510 0.19 11.26 -25.66
C LYS A 510 1.43 11.87 -25.04
N ILE A 511 2.55 11.16 -25.10
CA ILE A 511 3.87 11.73 -24.78
C ILE A 511 4.35 12.48 -26.01
N GLU A 512 4.57 13.79 -25.88
CA GLU A 512 5.04 14.62 -26.98
C GLU A 512 6.55 14.47 -27.18
N GLU A 513 6.98 14.53 -28.43
CA GLU A 513 8.39 14.50 -28.79
C GLU A 513 8.95 15.93 -28.75
N GLY A 514 9.35 16.37 -27.56
CA GLY A 514 10.06 17.63 -27.38
C GLY A 514 11.41 17.65 -28.10
N THR A 515 11.89 18.84 -28.44
CA THR A 515 13.14 19.05 -29.22
C THR A 515 14.43 18.54 -28.59
N LEU A 516 14.39 18.09 -27.32
CA LEU A 516 15.52 17.51 -26.60
C LEU A 516 15.17 16.19 -25.89
N GLN A 517 13.96 16.06 -25.34
CA GLN A 517 13.52 14.92 -24.54
C GLN A 517 12.01 14.70 -24.66
N LYS A 518 11.56 13.47 -24.40
CA LYS A 518 10.14 13.08 -24.37
C LYS A 518 9.62 13.27 -22.95
N SER A 519 8.73 14.24 -22.73
CA SER A 519 8.31 14.67 -21.39
C SER A 519 6.95 14.13 -20.98
N ILE A 520 6.79 13.93 -19.67
CA ILE A 520 5.52 13.64 -19.01
C ILE A 520 5.27 14.77 -18.01
N SER A 521 4.31 15.65 -18.32
CA SER A 521 3.82 16.66 -17.36
C SER A 521 2.30 16.59 -17.18
N PHE A 522 1.86 16.74 -15.94
CA PHE A 522 0.46 16.98 -15.57
C PHE A 522 0.36 17.68 -14.20
N ARG A 523 -0.75 18.39 -13.97
CA ARG A 523 -1.04 18.99 -12.67
C ARG A 523 -1.63 17.94 -11.71
N VAL A 524 -1.10 17.88 -10.48
CA VAL A 524 -1.57 16.94 -9.44
C VAL A 524 -2.90 17.42 -8.86
N THR A 525 -3.90 16.55 -8.79
CA THR A 525 -5.27 16.88 -8.33
C THR A 525 -5.67 16.10 -7.07
N GLU A 526 -6.77 16.50 -6.42
CA GLU A 526 -7.33 15.79 -5.26
C GLU A 526 -7.75 14.35 -5.58
N ASP A 527 -8.16 14.08 -6.82
CA ASP A 527 -8.45 12.72 -7.31
C ASP A 527 -7.22 11.79 -7.23
N MET A 528 -5.99 12.33 -7.14
CA MET A 528 -4.75 11.58 -6.99
C MET A 528 -4.37 11.26 -5.54
N VAL A 529 -5.12 11.74 -4.55
CA VAL A 529 -4.92 11.47 -3.11
C VAL A 529 -5.54 10.09 -2.75
N PRO A 530 -4.87 9.24 -1.92
CA PRO A 530 -3.62 9.47 -1.20
C PRO A 530 -2.34 9.10 -1.97
N ASN A 531 -2.47 8.43 -3.10
CA ASN A 531 -1.36 8.14 -4.02
C ASN A 531 -1.89 7.92 -5.44
N PHE A 532 -1.00 8.11 -6.41
CA PHE A 532 -1.19 7.76 -7.81
C PHE A 532 0.01 6.95 -8.30
N ARG A 533 -0.15 6.35 -9.48
CA ARG A 533 0.93 5.76 -10.28
C ARG A 533 0.91 6.38 -11.66
N VAL A 534 2.08 6.56 -12.25
CA VAL A 534 2.22 6.93 -13.66
C VAL A 534 2.63 5.68 -14.42
N VAL A 535 1.85 5.29 -15.42
CA VAL A 535 2.16 4.15 -16.31
C VAL A 535 2.40 4.70 -17.71
N ALA A 536 3.61 4.52 -18.24
CA ALA A 536 3.93 4.82 -19.63
C ALA A 536 3.84 3.53 -20.45
N PHE A 537 3.35 3.64 -21.67
CA PHE A 537 3.37 2.55 -22.64
C PHE A 537 3.67 3.10 -24.03
N ALA A 538 4.39 2.32 -24.84
CA ALA A 538 4.80 2.71 -26.16
C ALA A 538 4.67 1.54 -27.14
N LYS A 539 4.09 1.82 -28.31
CA LYS A 539 4.10 0.89 -29.44
C LYS A 539 5.33 1.15 -30.26
N VAL A 540 6.16 0.13 -30.43
CA VAL A 540 7.34 0.14 -31.30
C VAL A 540 7.02 -0.68 -32.55
N ARG A 541 7.21 -0.10 -33.74
CA ARG A 541 7.18 -0.79 -35.03
C ARG A 541 8.62 -0.93 -35.55
N TYR A 542 9.08 -2.17 -35.66
CA TYR A 542 10.45 -2.50 -36.03
C TYR A 542 10.66 -2.33 -37.54
N ASN A 543 11.74 -1.64 -37.90
CA ASN A 543 12.10 -1.40 -39.30
C ASN A 543 12.53 -2.72 -39.96
N GLY A 544 12.22 -2.91 -41.24
CA GLY A 544 12.58 -4.11 -42.01
C GLY A 544 11.66 -5.32 -41.78
N THR A 545 11.31 -5.66 -40.53
CA THR A 545 10.40 -6.77 -40.24
C THR A 545 8.92 -6.35 -40.24
N GLY A 546 8.63 -5.08 -39.93
CA GLY A 546 7.26 -4.60 -39.70
C GLY A 546 6.62 -5.12 -38.41
N ALA A 547 7.37 -5.84 -37.57
CA ALA A 547 6.89 -6.37 -36.30
C ALA A 547 6.48 -5.25 -35.34
N VAL A 548 5.55 -5.55 -34.43
CA VAL A 548 4.98 -4.57 -33.49
C VAL A 548 5.05 -5.13 -32.07
N THR A 549 5.71 -4.40 -31.18
CA THR A 549 5.83 -4.72 -29.75
C THR A 549 5.29 -3.56 -28.91
N VAL A 550 4.76 -3.86 -27.73
CA VAL A 550 4.41 -2.84 -26.73
C VAL A 550 5.40 -2.90 -25.58
N LEU A 551 6.08 -1.78 -25.32
CA LEU A 551 6.96 -1.58 -24.17
C LEU A 551 6.20 -0.78 -23.10
N SER A 552 6.52 -0.97 -21.82
CA SER A 552 5.86 -0.25 -20.72
C SER A 552 6.74 -0.10 -19.49
N ASP A 553 6.47 0.95 -18.70
CA ASP A 553 7.06 1.18 -17.39
C ASP A 553 6.06 1.87 -16.43
N SER A 554 6.31 1.80 -15.13
CA SER A 554 5.46 2.45 -14.12
C SER A 554 6.21 2.90 -12.87
N VAL A 555 5.83 4.07 -12.34
CA VAL A 555 6.44 4.73 -11.16
C VAL A 555 5.42 5.30 -10.18
#